data_AF-A0A1G6Z8X5-F1
#
_entry.id   AF-A0A1G6Z8X5-F1
#
_cell.length_a   1.000
_cell.length_b   1.000
_cell.length_c   1.000
_cell.angle_alpha   90.00
_cell.angle_beta   90.00
_cell.angle_gamma   90.00
#
_symmetry.space_group_name_H-M   'P 1'
#
loop_
_entity.id
_entity.type
_entity.pdbx_description
1 polymer ?
#
loop_
_entity_poly.entity_id
_entity_poly.type
_entity_poly.pdbx_seq_one_letter_code
_entity_poly.pdbx_strand_id
1 'polypeptide(L)'
;MSKHAADRLTTASGLRAIADAVSTALGDDHPAIAPPIVESVVYQAAAELAGRSHPPADFPSLLRRRAHARLLAMQGTLTPIQAADAPLSPRLGRF
;
A
#
# COMPACT_ATOMS: atom_id res chain seq x y z
N MET A 1 -21.13 -5.80 -19.41
CA MET A 1 -19.84 -6.26 -18.86
C MET A 1 -20.12 -7.17 -17.67
N SER A 2 -19.53 -8.37 -17.67
CA SER A 2 -20.05 -9.58 -17.01
C SER A 2 -19.93 -9.62 -15.48
N LYS A 3 -21.06 -9.79 -14.79
CA LYS A 3 -21.19 -10.07 -13.34
C LYS A 3 -20.26 -11.20 -12.84
N HIS A 4 -20.04 -12.24 -13.65
CA HIS A 4 -19.15 -13.36 -13.35
C HIS A 4 -17.64 -13.04 -13.31
N ALA A 5 -17.20 -11.90 -13.87
CA ALA A 5 -15.81 -11.47 -13.75
C ALA A 5 -15.57 -10.78 -12.40
N ALA A 6 -16.53 -9.96 -11.95
CA ALA A 6 -16.47 -9.30 -10.65
C ALA A 6 -16.53 -10.31 -9.49
N ASP A 7 -17.39 -11.33 -9.58
CA ASP A 7 -17.50 -12.38 -8.55
C ASP A 7 -16.21 -13.21 -8.42
N ARG A 8 -15.45 -13.40 -9.51
CA ARG A 8 -14.17 -14.13 -9.45
C ARG A 8 -13.08 -13.35 -8.71
N LEU A 9 -13.08 -12.02 -8.86
CA LEU A 9 -12.11 -11.12 -8.21
C LEU A 9 -12.38 -10.93 -6.72
N THR A 10 -13.61 -11.15 -6.26
CA THR A 10 -14.00 -11.03 -4.83
C THR A 10 -13.78 -12.31 -4.03
N THR A 11 -13.51 -13.45 -4.68
CA THR A 11 -13.14 -14.69 -3.98
C THR A 11 -11.75 -14.59 -3.36
N ALA A 12 -11.51 -15.34 -2.27
CA ALA A 12 -10.18 -15.45 -1.67
C ALA A 12 -9.10 -15.90 -2.67
N SER A 13 -9.47 -16.75 -3.64
CA SER A 13 -8.58 -17.18 -4.73
C SER A 13 -8.25 -16.03 -5.69
N GLY A 14 -9.23 -15.20 -6.04
CA GLY A 14 -9.02 -14.02 -6.89
C GLY A 14 -8.12 -12.97 -6.23
N LEU A 15 -8.33 -12.70 -4.94
CA LEU A 15 -7.49 -11.76 -4.17
C LEU A 15 -6.05 -12.24 -4.05
N ARG A 16 -5.84 -13.54 -3.85
CA ARG A 16 -4.50 -14.13 -3.84
C ARG A 16 -3.80 -13.97 -5.18
N ALA A 17 -4.47 -14.27 -6.29
CA ALA A 17 -3.90 -14.11 -7.62
C ALA A 17 -3.53 -12.64 -7.92
N ILE A 18 -4.33 -11.68 -7.44
CA ILE A 18 -3.99 -10.24 -7.53
C ILE A 18 -2.74 -9.93 -6.69
N ALA A 19 -2.66 -10.45 -5.45
CA ALA A 19 -1.51 -10.23 -4.58
C ALA A 19 -0.22 -10.80 -5.19
N ASP A 20 -0.27 -12.01 -5.74
CA ASP A 20 0.88 -12.63 -6.42
C ASP A 20 1.36 -11.78 -7.60
N ALA A 21 0.44 -11.34 -8.46
CA ALA A 21 0.77 -10.47 -9.60
C ALA A 21 1.39 -9.13 -9.16
N VAL A 22 0.89 -8.54 -8.07
CA VAL A 22 1.45 -7.30 -7.51
C VAL A 22 2.83 -7.55 -6.88
N SER A 23 3.04 -8.69 -6.21
CA SER A 23 4.33 -9.07 -5.64
C SER A 23 5.41 -9.21 -6.72
N THR A 24 5.10 -9.89 -7.83
CA THR A 24 6.04 -9.98 -8.98
C THR A 24 6.37 -8.59 -9.52
N ALA A 25 5.35 -7.78 -9.84
CA ALA A 25 5.56 -6.45 -10.41
C ALA A 25 6.37 -5.53 -9.48
N LEU A 26 6.11 -5.56 -8.16
CA LEU A 26 6.87 -4.77 -7.20
C LEU A 26 8.28 -5.33 -6.95
N GLY A 27 8.49 -6.64 -7.09
CA GLY A 27 9.82 -7.24 -7.06
C GLY A 27 10.70 -6.72 -8.19
N ASP A 28 10.14 -6.63 -9.40
CA ASP A 28 10.81 -6.07 -10.56
C ASP A 28 11.08 -4.56 -10.40
N ASP A 29 10.14 -3.80 -9.82
CA ASP A 29 10.28 -2.37 -9.55
C ASP A 29 11.27 -2.08 -8.39
N HIS A 30 11.52 -3.04 -7.48
CA HIS A 30 12.34 -2.88 -6.26
C HIS A 30 13.43 -3.95 -6.11
N PRO A 31 14.37 -4.08 -7.07
CA PRO A 31 15.37 -5.17 -7.08
C PRO A 31 16.35 -5.14 -5.90
N ALA A 32 16.45 -4.00 -5.20
CA ALA A 32 17.28 -3.85 -4.00
C ALA A 32 16.63 -4.43 -2.73
N ILE A 33 15.32 -4.75 -2.76
CA ILE A 33 14.60 -5.33 -1.62
C ILE A 33 14.51 -6.84 -1.81
N ALA A 34 14.81 -7.61 -0.75
CA ALA A 34 14.73 -9.06 -0.81
C ALA A 34 13.29 -9.51 -1.16
N PRO A 35 13.11 -10.47 -2.11
CA PRO A 35 11.78 -10.92 -2.54
C PRO A 35 10.83 -11.31 -1.39
N PRO A 36 11.27 -11.99 -0.31
CA PRO A 36 10.39 -12.33 0.81
C PRO A 36 9.84 -11.10 1.55
N ILE A 37 10.56 -9.97 1.54
CA ILE A 37 10.10 -8.72 2.15
C ILE A 37 9.01 -8.08 1.28
N VAL A 38 9.21 -8.05 -0.05
CA VAL A 38 8.20 -7.56 -0.99
C VAL A 38 6.90 -8.35 -0.85
N GLU A 39 7.01 -9.68 -0.84
CA GLU A 39 5.87 -10.58 -0.65
C GLU A 39 5.14 -10.29 0.66
N SER A 40 5.86 -10.22 1.78
CA SER A 40 5.29 -9.91 3.10
C SER A 40 4.54 -8.57 3.11
N VAL A 41 5.14 -7.51 2.54
CA VAL A 41 4.53 -6.17 2.46
C VAL A 41 3.24 -6.19 1.64
N VAL A 42 3.23 -6.89 0.52
CA VAL A 42 2.05 -7.02 -0.36
C VAL A 42 0.94 -7.81 0.34
N TYR A 43 1.25 -8.97 0.92
CA TYR A 43 0.26 -9.79 1.60
C TYR A 43 -0.32 -9.11 2.85
N GLN A 44 0.48 -8.37 3.59
CA GLN A 44 0.00 -7.56 4.71
C GLN A 44 -0.95 -6.44 4.22
N ALA A 45 -0.60 -5.74 3.14
CA ALA A 45 -1.47 -4.72 2.55
C ALA A 45 -2.78 -5.32 2.01
N ALA A 46 -2.73 -6.52 1.43
CA ALA A 46 -3.89 -7.24 0.93
C ALA A 46 -4.84 -7.64 2.07
N ALA A 47 -4.32 -8.17 3.18
CA ALA A 47 -5.13 -8.53 4.35
C ALA A 47 -5.85 -7.30 4.94
N GLU A 48 -5.16 -6.17 5.05
CA GLU A 48 -5.73 -4.92 5.55
C GLU A 48 -6.84 -4.36 4.64
N LEU A 49 -6.71 -4.53 3.32
CA LEU A 49 -7.74 -4.12 2.36
C LEU A 49 -8.92 -5.09 2.37
N ALA A 50 -8.68 -6.40 2.47
CA ALA A 50 -9.74 -7.41 2.52
C ALA A 50 -10.59 -7.31 3.80
N GLY A 51 -9.99 -6.89 4.93
CA GLY A 51 -10.68 -6.69 6.20
C GLY A 51 -11.73 -5.58 6.22
N ARG A 52 -11.87 -4.77 5.16
CA ARG A 52 -12.77 -3.61 5.08
C ARG A 52 -14.17 -3.89 4.49
N SER A 53 -14.58 -5.15 4.43
CA SER A 53 -15.86 -5.65 3.88
C SER A 53 -16.04 -5.40 2.37
N HIS A 54 -16.07 -6.49 1.59
CA HIS A 54 -16.08 -6.54 0.12
C HIS A 54 -14.89 -5.82 -0.56
N PRO A 55 -14.01 -6.55 -1.26
CA PRO A 55 -12.95 -5.93 -2.03
C PRO A 55 -13.54 -4.97 -3.07
N PRO A 56 -13.12 -3.70 -3.09
CA PRO A 56 -13.59 -2.75 -4.09
C PRO A 56 -13.12 -3.19 -5.49
N ALA A 57 -13.82 -2.74 -6.54
CA ALA A 57 -13.36 -2.92 -7.92
C ALA A 57 -11.92 -2.40 -8.14
N ASP A 58 -11.51 -1.42 -7.33
CA ASP A 58 -10.19 -0.81 -7.34
C ASP A 58 -9.14 -1.55 -6.48
N PHE A 59 -9.46 -2.74 -5.95
CA PHE A 59 -8.55 -3.49 -5.06
C PHE A 59 -7.14 -3.66 -5.62
N PRO A 60 -6.91 -4.04 -6.90
CA PRO A 60 -5.55 -4.16 -7.44
C PRO A 60 -4.78 -2.83 -7.40
N SER A 61 -5.45 -1.74 -7.77
CA SER A 61 -4.89 -0.39 -7.80
C SER A 61 -4.53 0.13 -6.40
N LEU A 62 -5.39 -0.14 -5.41
CA LEU A 62 -5.16 0.23 -4.01
C LEU A 62 -4.06 -0.62 -3.38
N LEU A 63 -4.03 -1.91 -3.66
CA LEU A 63 -2.99 -2.83 -3.19
C LEU A 63 -1.62 -2.39 -3.68
N ARG A 64 -1.47 -2.16 -5.00
CA ARG A 64 -0.21 -1.70 -5.58
C ARG A 64 0.26 -0.39 -4.95
N ARG A 65 -0.61 0.62 -4.84
CA ARG A 65 -0.26 1.93 -4.25
C ARG A 65 0.21 1.80 -2.80
N ARG A 66 -0.51 1.03 -1.97
CA ARG A 66 -0.20 0.87 -0.55
C ARG A 66 1.10 0.10 -0.34
N ALA A 67 1.29 -1.02 -1.04
CA ALA A 67 2.50 -1.81 -0.96
C ALA A 67 3.70 -1.01 -1.49
N HIS A 68 3.56 -0.32 -2.62
CA HIS A 68 4.61 0.52 -3.19
C HIS A 68 5.06 1.63 -2.22
N ALA A 69 4.11 2.33 -1.59
CA ALA A 69 4.44 3.36 -0.61
C ALA A 69 5.21 2.79 0.59
N ARG A 70 4.89 1.58 1.06
CA ARG A 70 5.63 0.93 2.15
C ARG A 70 7.06 0.60 1.76
N LEU A 71 7.26 0.05 0.56
CA LEU A 71 8.61 -0.27 0.06
C LEU A 71 9.46 1.00 -0.07
N LEU A 72 8.89 2.09 -0.60
CA LEU A 72 9.56 3.39 -0.67
C LEU A 72 9.89 3.97 0.71
N ALA A 73 9.02 3.78 1.70
CA ALA A 73 9.29 4.19 3.09
C ALA A 73 10.43 3.37 3.70
N MET A 74 10.50 2.06 3.43
CA MET A 74 11.60 1.19 3.88
C MET A 74 12.94 1.57 3.27
N GLN A 75 12.94 2.08 2.03
CA GLN A 75 14.13 2.62 1.36
C GLN A 75 14.50 4.04 1.83
N GLY A 76 13.73 4.64 2.75
CA GLY A 76 13.91 6.03 3.18
C GLY A 76 13.63 7.07 2.09
N THR A 77 12.96 6.68 1.00
CA THR A 77 12.63 7.57 -0.13
C THR A 77 11.41 8.43 0.16
N LEU A 78 10.44 7.90 0.89
CA LEU A 78 9.39 8.73 1.50
C LEU A 78 9.96 9.35 2.77
N THR A 79 10.44 10.59 2.66
CA THR A 79 10.59 11.43 3.85
C THR A 79 9.21 11.59 4.47
N PRO A 80 9.04 11.37 5.78
CA PRO A 80 7.86 11.85 6.46
C PRO A 80 7.68 13.32 6.08
N ILE A 81 6.48 13.71 5.67
CA ILE A 81 6.13 15.13 5.75
C ILE A 81 6.23 15.41 7.23
N GLN A 82 7.36 15.97 7.67
CA GLN A 82 7.46 16.59 8.96
C GLN A 82 6.34 17.62 8.94
N ALA A 83 5.24 17.34 9.64
CA ALA A 83 4.34 18.38 10.04
C ALA A 83 5.26 19.40 10.68
N ALA A 84 5.43 20.55 10.02
CA ALA A 84 6.33 21.57 10.49
C ALA A 84 5.92 21.79 11.94
N ASP A 85 6.79 21.37 12.86
CA ASP A 85 6.73 21.77 14.25
C ASP A 85 7.17 23.24 14.19
N ALA A 86 6.25 24.06 13.65
CA ALA A 86 6.41 25.47 13.57
C ALA A 86 6.56 25.88 15.01
N PRO A 87 7.74 26.35 15.46
CA PRO A 87 7.88 26.79 16.82
C PRO A 87 6.79 27.83 17.02
N LEU A 88 5.86 27.54 17.94
CA LEU A 88 4.93 28.52 18.45
C LEU A 88 5.81 29.68 18.89
N SER A 89 5.88 30.72 18.06
CA SER A 89 6.68 31.90 18.37
C SER A 89 6.18 32.37 19.72
N PRO A 90 7.05 32.46 20.75
CA PRO A 90 6.64 33.06 21.99
C PRO A 90 6.23 34.48 21.63
N ARG A 91 4.93 34.77 21.74
CA ARG A 91 4.44 36.15 21.75
C ARG A 91 4.98 36.77 23.02
N LEU A 92 6.23 37.22 22.95
CA LEU A 92 6.82 38.14 23.90
C LEU A 92 5.93 39.38 23.89
N GLY A 93 5.41 39.68 25.08
CA GLY A 93 4.46 40.74 25.31
C GLY A 93 4.93 42.10 24.82
N ARG A 94 3.96 42.97 24.60
CA ARG A 94 4.13 44.41 24.76
C ARG A 94 2.79 45.06 25.05
N PHE A 95 2.82 45.82 26.16
CA PHE A 95 1.85 46.74 26.75
C PHE A 95 0.68 46.13 27.51
#